data_AF-G9ZKZ7-F1
#
_entry.id   AF-G9ZKZ7-F1
#
_cell.length_a   1.000
_cell.length_b   1.000
_cell.length_c   1.000
_cell.angle_alpha   90.00
_cell.angle_beta   90.00
_cell.angle_gamma   90.00
#
_symmetry.space_group_name_H-M   'P 1'
#
loop_
_entity.id
_entity.type
_entity.pdbx_description
1 polymer ?
#
loop_
_entity_poly.entity_id
_entity_poly.type
_entity_poly.pdbx_seq_one_letter_code
_entity_poly.pdbx_strand_id
1 'polypeptide(L)'
;MNISLITKEKIEKQHLPGINFIQQQARLYPNGMFSSNLIGVATSQNNKKTGLANLVGQMGIEKAFNKELAGRNGFRNADYDVYGYKIPGKKQRERKVKNGDNIYTTIDSRIQTLLESEMSSVQSQVHPASMNAILMDAKTGKIVAQSQRPSFNASTLSGIGKAWTNNLTSDMFEPGSTMKIFTLSASIDSGNYHGTDTYESGRYSIDGKIVPDWDTAGWGYITYNKGFALSSNVAMAHLEQQMGPKTWHKYIKRFGFLKSTHSGLPNELTGQLQFKYPIEQADTAFGQGIEITPIQMMQGLTAVSNNGKMMKPYFISKITDPNTGKTVKKYQPTQVGHPISAATAKKVRQHMQDVVYKSYGIGGDYKIKGYRVAAKTGTAQVSNGYGGYASGDDSYLYSVAGMVPANNPRYVMYITMKQPKLTGTKTATQLMAEIFKPVIVRALQNSNTKQATVHVSMPSVAYQTTTEAKRALNEKDLDVVTIGSGSTVLKQSVAAGQKVAEHSRVFILTSDGWKMPRIIGWSKKDVQAFCSLTGMKLQSTGSGYADTQSVSASTAVKKGQVLKVNFE
;
A
#
# COMPACT_ATOMS: atom_id res chain seq x y z
N MET A 1 2.71 -15.10 -33.94
CA MET A 1 2.02 -13.83 -33.66
C MET A 1 0.94 -14.11 -32.63
N ASN A 2 0.88 -13.36 -31.53
CA ASN A 2 -0.17 -13.56 -30.52
C ASN A 2 -1.45 -12.86 -30.98
N ILE A 3 -2.56 -13.61 -31.02
CA ILE A 3 -3.87 -13.11 -31.46
C ILE A 3 -4.91 -13.33 -30.35
N SER A 4 -5.95 -12.50 -30.31
CA SER A 4 -7.04 -12.66 -29.34
C SER A 4 -7.86 -13.93 -29.59
N LEU A 5 -8.57 -14.43 -28.58
CA LEU A 5 -9.49 -15.57 -28.74
C LEU A 5 -10.55 -15.29 -29.82
N ILE A 6 -11.07 -14.08 -29.87
CA ILE A 6 -12.05 -13.65 -30.88
C ILE A 6 -11.45 -13.69 -32.29
N THR A 7 -10.19 -13.27 -32.44
CA THR A 7 -9.46 -13.34 -33.72
C THR A 7 -9.21 -14.79 -34.12
N LYS A 8 -8.80 -15.65 -33.17
CA LYS A 8 -8.63 -17.09 -33.39
C LYS A 8 -9.92 -17.73 -33.89
N GLU A 9 -11.04 -17.52 -33.20
CA GLU A 9 -12.35 -18.08 -33.58
C GLU A 9 -12.80 -17.63 -34.97
N LYS A 10 -12.51 -16.36 -35.34
CA LYS A 10 -12.78 -15.86 -36.69
C LYS A 10 -11.97 -16.58 -37.76
N ILE A 11 -10.69 -16.87 -37.51
CA ILE A 11 -9.81 -17.56 -38.46
C ILE A 11 -10.18 -19.05 -38.54
N GLU A 12 -10.49 -19.70 -37.42
CA GLU A 12 -10.93 -21.10 -37.40
C GLU A 12 -12.23 -21.31 -38.20
N LYS A 13 -13.17 -20.35 -38.14
CA LYS A 13 -14.40 -20.37 -38.95
C LYS A 13 -14.15 -20.32 -40.45
N GLN A 14 -12.99 -19.83 -40.90
CA GLN A 14 -12.63 -19.77 -42.32
C GLN A 14 -12.06 -21.10 -42.86
N HIS A 15 -11.87 -22.12 -42.00
CA HIS A 15 -11.40 -23.46 -42.39
C HIS A 15 -10.13 -23.44 -43.26
N LEU A 16 -9.21 -22.51 -42.99
CA LEU A 16 -8.02 -22.31 -43.80
C LEU A 16 -7.00 -23.45 -43.56
N PRO A 17 -6.68 -24.26 -44.57
CA PRO A 17 -5.71 -25.35 -44.42
C PRO A 17 -4.29 -24.80 -44.18
N GLY A 18 -3.53 -25.47 -43.32
CA GLY A 18 -2.14 -25.10 -42.98
C GLY A 18 -1.98 -24.09 -41.84
N ILE A 19 -3.07 -23.52 -41.31
CA ILE A 19 -3.03 -22.67 -40.11
C ILE A 19 -3.30 -23.53 -38.86
N ASN A 20 -2.40 -23.46 -37.87
CA ASN A 20 -2.58 -24.13 -36.59
C ASN A 20 -2.40 -23.14 -35.44
N PHE A 21 -3.15 -23.32 -34.35
CA PHE A 21 -3.13 -22.44 -33.18
C PHE A 21 -2.51 -23.14 -31.99
N ILE A 22 -1.48 -22.53 -31.41
CA ILE A 22 -0.89 -22.96 -30.15
C ILE A 22 -1.43 -22.05 -29.06
N GLN A 23 -2.14 -22.63 -28.09
CA GLN A 23 -2.62 -21.89 -26.94
C GLN A 23 -1.42 -21.47 -26.08
N GLN A 24 -1.23 -20.17 -25.90
CA GLN A 24 -0.22 -19.64 -24.99
C GLN A 24 -0.90 -18.98 -23.80
N GLN A 25 -0.52 -19.40 -22.59
CA GLN A 25 -1.04 -18.81 -21.37
C GLN A 25 -0.46 -17.40 -21.18
N ALA A 26 -1.33 -16.41 -21.00
CA ALA A 26 -0.95 -15.05 -20.63
C ALA A 26 -1.50 -14.72 -19.24
N ARG A 27 -0.71 -14.00 -18.45
CA ARG A 27 -1.11 -13.52 -17.12
C ARG A 27 -1.48 -12.05 -17.22
N LEU A 28 -2.72 -11.71 -16.88
CA LEU A 28 -3.23 -10.34 -16.92
C LEU A 28 -3.18 -9.70 -15.54
N TYR A 29 -2.64 -8.49 -15.47
CA TYR A 29 -2.70 -7.62 -14.30
C TYR A 29 -3.55 -6.39 -14.68
N PRO A 30 -4.84 -6.34 -14.37
CA PRO A 30 -5.73 -5.29 -14.90
C PRO A 30 -5.50 -3.90 -14.28
N ASN A 31 -4.76 -3.81 -13.16
CA ASN A 31 -4.63 -2.56 -12.40
C ASN A 31 -3.32 -1.80 -12.68
N GLY A 32 -2.56 -2.16 -13.72
CA GLY A 32 -1.32 -1.46 -14.08
C GLY A 32 -0.27 -1.46 -12.97
N MET A 33 0.13 -0.28 -12.52
CA MET A 33 1.01 -0.09 -11.36
C MET A 33 0.19 -0.13 -10.06
N PHE A 34 0.05 -1.33 -9.50
CA PHE A 34 -0.78 -1.59 -8.32
C PHE A 34 -0.13 -2.67 -7.46
N SER A 35 0.48 -2.28 -6.34
CA SER A 35 1.18 -3.20 -5.42
C SER A 35 2.10 -4.18 -6.17
N SER A 36 2.73 -3.71 -7.24
CA SER A 36 3.33 -4.56 -8.28
C SER A 36 4.40 -5.48 -7.71
N ASN A 37 5.21 -5.00 -6.77
CA ASN A 37 6.26 -5.76 -6.13
C ASN A 37 5.74 -6.83 -5.15
N LEU A 38 4.60 -6.57 -4.49
CA LEU A 38 3.95 -7.53 -3.60
C LEU A 38 3.23 -8.62 -4.39
N ILE A 39 2.43 -8.24 -5.39
CA ILE A 39 1.77 -9.20 -6.27
C ILE A 39 2.82 -10.00 -7.05
N GLY A 40 3.78 -9.29 -7.62
CA GLY A 40 4.79 -9.82 -8.50
C GLY A 40 4.28 -10.13 -9.90
N VAL A 41 5.11 -10.86 -10.66
CA VAL A 41 4.79 -11.25 -12.03
C VAL A 41 5.05 -12.73 -12.25
N ALA A 42 4.22 -13.36 -13.06
CA ALA A 42 4.41 -14.69 -13.62
C ALA A 42 4.67 -14.58 -15.12
N THR A 43 5.66 -15.32 -15.62
CA THR A 43 6.06 -15.32 -17.02
C THR A 43 5.93 -16.71 -17.61
N SER A 44 5.67 -16.77 -18.92
CA SER A 44 5.64 -18.03 -19.66
C SER A 44 7.06 -18.59 -19.78
N GLN A 45 7.29 -19.78 -19.23
CA GLN A 45 8.55 -20.51 -19.37
C GLN A 45 8.34 -21.85 -20.06
N ASN A 46 9.23 -22.19 -21.00
CA ASN A 46 9.22 -23.47 -21.67
C ASN A 46 9.68 -24.57 -20.71
N ASN A 47 8.79 -25.53 -20.44
CA ASN A 47 9.14 -26.71 -19.67
C ASN A 47 9.95 -27.66 -20.56
N LYS A 48 11.26 -27.73 -20.31
CA LYS A 48 12.19 -28.60 -21.05
C LYS A 48 11.78 -30.09 -21.06
N LYS A 49 11.01 -30.56 -20.06
CA LYS A 49 10.57 -31.97 -19.97
C LYS A 49 9.30 -32.26 -20.77
N THR A 50 8.42 -31.28 -20.96
CA THR A 50 7.12 -31.50 -21.62
C THR A 50 7.01 -30.75 -22.95
N GLY A 51 7.95 -29.87 -23.29
CA GLY A 51 7.89 -29.00 -24.47
C GLY A 51 6.81 -27.91 -24.40
N LEU A 52 6.08 -27.81 -23.28
CA LEU A 52 4.96 -26.88 -23.11
C LEU A 52 5.36 -25.63 -22.34
N ALA A 53 4.78 -24.50 -22.72
CA ALA A 53 4.90 -23.25 -21.98
C ALA A 53 3.98 -23.25 -20.74
N ASN A 54 4.55 -23.04 -19.55
CA ASN A 54 3.80 -22.88 -18.30
C ASN A 54 4.04 -21.48 -17.72
N LEU A 55 3.03 -20.89 -17.09
CA LEU A 55 3.24 -19.69 -16.28
C LEU A 55 4.01 -20.05 -14.99
N VAL A 56 5.10 -19.32 -14.74
CA VAL A 56 5.93 -19.47 -13.54
C VAL A 56 6.09 -18.11 -12.87
N GLY A 57 5.76 -18.02 -11.59
CA GLY A 57 5.96 -16.84 -10.76
C GLY A 57 7.43 -16.47 -10.59
N GLN A 58 7.80 -15.24 -10.94
CA GLN A 58 9.17 -14.72 -10.90
C GLN A 58 9.47 -13.92 -9.63
N MET A 59 8.47 -13.27 -9.05
CA MET A 59 8.62 -12.48 -7.82
C MET A 59 7.30 -12.39 -7.04
N GLY A 60 7.33 -11.77 -5.86
CA GLY A 60 6.13 -11.47 -5.06
C GLY A 60 5.30 -12.71 -4.69
N ILE A 61 3.99 -12.51 -4.57
CA ILE A 61 2.98 -13.55 -4.33
C ILE A 61 2.98 -14.59 -5.45
N GLU A 62 3.12 -14.17 -6.71
CA GLU A 62 3.19 -15.08 -7.86
C GLU A 62 4.29 -16.15 -7.66
N LYS A 63 5.49 -15.75 -7.20
CA LYS A 63 6.58 -16.69 -6.90
C LYS A 63 6.36 -17.44 -5.59
N ALA A 64 5.97 -16.73 -4.53
CA ALA A 64 5.79 -17.31 -3.20
C ALA A 64 4.76 -18.45 -3.17
N PHE A 65 3.68 -18.29 -3.93
CA PHE A 65 2.55 -19.22 -3.99
C PHE A 65 2.42 -19.90 -5.36
N ASN A 66 3.53 -20.01 -6.11
CA ASN A 66 3.53 -20.62 -7.43
C ASN A 66 2.98 -22.06 -7.40
N LYS A 67 3.20 -22.80 -6.32
CA LYS A 67 2.70 -24.18 -6.17
C LYS A 67 1.17 -24.22 -6.11
N GLU A 68 0.57 -23.32 -5.36
CA GLU A 68 -0.89 -23.17 -5.24
C GLU A 68 -1.47 -22.65 -6.56
N LEU A 69 -0.85 -21.63 -7.17
CA LEU A 69 -1.33 -20.96 -8.38
C LEU A 69 -1.19 -21.78 -9.67
N ALA A 70 -0.17 -22.64 -9.79
CA ALA A 70 0.10 -23.40 -11.02
C ALA A 70 -0.84 -24.60 -11.21
N GLY A 71 -1.40 -25.14 -10.13
CA GLY A 71 -2.21 -26.36 -10.18
C GLY A 71 -1.42 -27.60 -10.62
N ARG A 72 -2.09 -28.56 -11.26
CA ARG A 72 -1.48 -29.77 -11.83
C ARG A 72 -2.04 -30.06 -13.21
N ASN A 73 -1.15 -30.07 -14.21
CA ASN A 73 -1.51 -30.43 -15.57
C ASN A 73 -2.01 -31.87 -15.65
N GLY A 74 -3.11 -32.09 -16.37
CA GLY A 74 -3.55 -33.42 -16.75
C GLY A 74 -2.73 -33.98 -17.92
N PHE A 75 -2.79 -35.29 -18.13
CA PHE A 75 -2.32 -35.91 -19.37
C PHE A 75 -3.20 -37.10 -19.71
N ARG A 76 -3.33 -37.39 -21.00
CA ARG A 76 -4.01 -38.58 -21.51
C ARG A 76 -3.11 -39.19 -22.58
N ASN A 77 -2.45 -40.30 -22.24
CA ASN A 77 -1.66 -41.03 -23.22
C ASN A 77 -2.57 -42.04 -23.92
N ALA A 78 -2.60 -41.99 -25.25
CA ALA A 78 -3.23 -42.97 -26.11
C ALA A 78 -2.19 -43.39 -27.16
N ASP A 79 -2.07 -44.69 -27.37
CA ASP A 79 -1.23 -45.25 -28.43
C ASP A 79 -2.06 -45.27 -29.72
N TYR A 80 -1.48 -44.74 -30.79
CA TYR A 80 -2.07 -44.72 -32.13
C TYR A 80 -1.19 -45.59 -33.04
N ASP A 81 -1.80 -46.27 -34.02
CA ASP A 81 -1.07 -46.97 -35.06
C ASP A 81 -0.46 -45.99 -36.08
N VAL A 82 0.26 -46.54 -37.07
CA VAL A 82 0.92 -45.75 -38.13
C VAL A 82 -0.08 -45.00 -39.04
N TYR A 83 -1.37 -45.33 -38.97
CA TYR A 83 -2.46 -44.70 -39.72
C TYR A 83 -3.28 -43.73 -38.84
N GLY A 84 -2.91 -43.54 -37.57
CA GLY A 84 -3.58 -42.64 -36.63
C GLY A 84 -4.79 -43.25 -35.91
N TYR A 85 -5.07 -44.55 -36.07
CA TYR A 85 -6.15 -45.23 -35.34
C TYR A 85 -5.69 -45.63 -33.94
N LYS A 86 -6.58 -45.43 -32.97
CA LYS A 86 -6.32 -45.72 -31.56
C LYS A 86 -6.25 -47.23 -31.33
N ILE A 87 -5.15 -47.73 -30.76
CA ILE A 87 -4.91 -49.17 -30.54
C ILE A 87 -5.78 -49.68 -29.37
N PRO A 88 -6.68 -50.65 -29.59
CA PRO A 88 -7.50 -51.24 -28.52
C PRO A 88 -6.68 -52.10 -27.54
N GLY A 89 -7.05 -52.14 -26.25
CA GLY A 89 -6.54 -53.12 -25.28
C GLY A 89 -5.41 -52.66 -24.35
N LYS A 90 -4.77 -51.51 -24.57
CA LYS A 90 -3.79 -50.95 -23.62
C LYS A 90 -4.42 -50.04 -22.56
N LYS A 91 -4.05 -50.23 -21.29
CA LYS A 91 -4.50 -49.39 -20.16
C LYS A 91 -4.08 -47.94 -20.38
N GLN A 92 -5.05 -47.05 -20.54
CA GLN A 92 -4.81 -45.62 -20.57
C GLN A 92 -4.24 -45.15 -19.24
N ARG A 93 -3.11 -44.45 -19.28
CA ARG A 93 -2.66 -43.63 -18.15
C ARG A 93 -3.27 -42.25 -18.33
N GLU A 94 -4.26 -41.95 -17.50
CA GLU A 94 -4.91 -40.65 -17.45
C GLU A 94 -4.65 -40.01 -16.08
N ARG A 95 -4.24 -38.75 -16.10
CA ARG A 95 -4.22 -37.89 -14.92
C ARG A 95 -5.18 -36.73 -15.16
N LYS A 96 -6.16 -36.56 -14.29
CA LYS A 96 -7.09 -35.43 -14.35
C LYS A 96 -6.36 -34.10 -14.14
N VAL A 97 -6.79 -33.07 -14.87
CA VAL A 97 -6.35 -31.69 -14.65
C VAL A 97 -6.84 -31.22 -13.28
N LYS A 98 -5.97 -30.53 -12.53
CA LYS A 98 -6.38 -29.74 -11.36
C LYS A 98 -5.99 -28.28 -11.61
N ASN A 99 -6.98 -27.40 -11.72
CA ASN A 99 -6.73 -25.96 -11.82
C ASN A 99 -5.99 -25.44 -10.58
N GLY A 100 -5.16 -24.41 -10.77
CA GLY A 100 -4.53 -23.71 -9.66
C GLY A 100 -5.55 -23.09 -8.71
N ASP A 101 -5.19 -22.95 -7.44
CA ASP A 101 -6.06 -22.36 -6.44
C ASP A 101 -6.15 -20.83 -6.63
N ASN A 102 -7.29 -20.25 -6.26
CA ASN A 102 -7.45 -18.80 -6.20
C ASN A 102 -6.87 -18.27 -4.90
N ILE A 103 -6.09 -17.18 -5.00
CA ILE A 103 -5.52 -16.49 -3.84
C ILE A 103 -6.24 -15.16 -3.66
N TYR A 104 -6.87 -14.98 -2.50
CA TYR A 104 -7.46 -13.72 -2.10
C TYR A 104 -6.46 -12.99 -1.21
N THR A 105 -6.00 -11.82 -1.64
CA THR A 105 -5.14 -10.98 -0.82
C THR A 105 -5.96 -10.28 0.25
N THR A 106 -5.28 -9.55 1.12
CA THR A 106 -5.89 -8.66 2.11
C THR A 106 -6.03 -7.23 1.60
N ILE A 107 -5.45 -6.93 0.45
CA ILE A 107 -5.37 -5.59 -0.14
C ILE A 107 -6.76 -5.09 -0.50
N ASP A 108 -7.12 -3.90 -0.01
CA ASP A 108 -8.34 -3.19 -0.44
C ASP A 108 -7.99 -2.38 -1.70
N SER A 109 -8.64 -2.70 -2.81
CA SER A 109 -8.34 -2.06 -4.10
C SER A 109 -8.58 -0.56 -4.10
N ARG A 110 -9.61 -0.07 -3.40
CA ARG A 110 -9.91 1.37 -3.35
C ARG A 110 -8.82 2.13 -2.60
N ILE A 111 -8.36 1.58 -1.48
CA ILE A 111 -7.30 2.19 -0.68
C ILE A 111 -5.96 2.08 -1.40
N GLN A 112 -5.67 0.94 -2.03
CA GLN A 112 -4.43 0.74 -2.77
C GLN A 112 -4.33 1.67 -3.99
N THR A 113 -5.39 1.84 -4.77
CA THR A 113 -5.39 2.79 -5.91
C THR A 113 -5.11 4.22 -5.45
N LEU A 114 -5.70 4.65 -4.33
CA LEU A 114 -5.40 5.95 -3.74
C LEU A 114 -3.92 6.03 -3.32
N LEU A 115 -3.40 5.01 -2.64
CA LEU A 115 -2.01 4.96 -2.22
C LEU A 115 -1.05 5.10 -3.42
N GLU A 116 -1.32 4.41 -4.53
CA GLU A 116 -0.52 4.51 -5.75
C GLU A 116 -0.55 5.91 -6.35
N SER A 117 -1.73 6.55 -6.36
CA SER A 117 -1.88 7.92 -6.85
C SER A 117 -1.06 8.91 -6.02
N GLU A 118 -1.20 8.88 -4.69
CA GLU A 118 -0.48 9.80 -3.80
C GLU A 118 1.04 9.57 -3.85
N MET A 119 1.50 8.32 -3.86
CA MET A 119 2.92 8.01 -3.98
C MET A 119 3.50 8.46 -5.33
N SER A 120 2.75 8.32 -6.42
CA SER A 120 3.20 8.79 -7.74
C SER A 120 3.28 10.31 -7.80
N SER A 121 2.30 11.00 -7.19
CA SER A 121 2.30 12.46 -7.06
C SER A 121 3.57 12.94 -6.35
N VAL A 122 3.88 12.41 -5.17
CA VAL A 122 5.08 12.79 -4.42
C VAL A 122 6.36 12.40 -5.16
N GLN A 123 6.42 11.21 -5.76
CA GLN A 123 7.57 10.79 -6.55
C GLN A 123 7.86 11.74 -7.72
N SER A 124 6.82 12.26 -8.38
CA SER A 124 6.98 13.23 -9.47
C SER A 124 7.45 14.61 -9.01
N GLN A 125 7.16 14.98 -7.76
CA GLN A 125 7.57 16.27 -7.18
C GLN A 125 9.05 16.28 -6.79
N VAL A 126 9.55 15.19 -6.18
CA VAL A 126 10.89 15.19 -5.55
C VAL A 126 11.81 14.04 -5.97
N HIS A 127 11.41 13.18 -6.91
CA HIS A 127 12.25 12.12 -7.49
C HIS A 127 13.16 11.37 -6.48
N PRO A 128 12.61 10.84 -5.38
CA PRO A 128 13.42 10.20 -4.34
C PRO A 128 14.06 8.92 -4.86
N ALA A 129 15.21 8.56 -4.29
CA ALA A 129 15.92 7.32 -4.61
C ALA A 129 15.06 6.08 -4.34
N SER A 130 14.32 6.08 -3.22
CA SER A 130 13.30 5.07 -2.94
C SER A 130 12.18 5.61 -2.04
N MET A 131 11.01 4.96 -2.10
CA MET A 131 9.92 5.20 -1.15
C MET A 131 9.25 3.88 -0.79
N ASN A 132 8.69 3.80 0.41
CA ASN A 132 7.79 2.72 0.80
C ASN A 132 6.61 3.32 1.54
N ALA A 133 5.42 2.76 1.35
CA ALA A 133 4.26 3.08 2.16
C ALA A 133 3.44 1.83 2.43
N ILE A 134 3.17 1.56 3.70
CA ILE A 134 2.48 0.36 4.16
C ILE A 134 1.37 0.80 5.10
N LEU A 135 0.14 0.42 4.80
CA LEU A 135 -1.03 0.58 5.66
C LEU A 135 -1.46 -0.79 6.18
N MET A 136 -1.55 -0.91 7.50
CA MET A 136 -1.92 -2.16 8.17
C MET A 136 -3.01 -1.93 9.20
N ASP A 137 -3.93 -2.89 9.29
CA ASP A 137 -4.90 -2.97 10.38
C ASP A 137 -4.16 -3.29 11.69
N ALA A 138 -4.25 -2.35 12.64
CA ALA A 138 -3.51 -2.39 13.89
C ALA A 138 -3.85 -3.61 14.76
N LYS A 139 -5.10 -4.09 14.68
CA LYS A 139 -5.62 -5.15 15.56
C LYS A 139 -5.31 -6.53 15.06
N THR A 140 -5.20 -6.67 13.74
CA THR A 140 -5.10 -7.97 13.08
C THR A 140 -3.73 -8.26 12.49
N GLY A 141 -2.96 -7.24 12.11
CA GLY A 141 -1.76 -7.41 11.28
C GLY A 141 -2.08 -7.53 9.77
N LYS A 142 -3.34 -7.28 9.37
CA LYS A 142 -3.75 -7.35 7.96
C LYS A 142 -3.14 -6.19 7.19
N ILE A 143 -2.30 -6.46 6.18
CA ILE A 143 -1.79 -5.41 5.27
C ILE A 143 -2.92 -5.03 4.32
N VAL A 144 -3.37 -3.77 4.35
CA VAL A 144 -4.55 -3.29 3.62
C VAL A 144 -4.15 -2.59 2.33
N ALA A 145 -2.99 -1.93 2.34
CA ALA A 145 -2.36 -1.38 1.15
C ALA A 145 -0.84 -1.38 1.36
N GLN A 146 -0.10 -1.64 0.29
CA GLN A 146 1.36 -1.55 0.28
C GLN A 146 1.85 -1.15 -1.11
N SER A 147 2.75 -0.18 -1.15
CA SER A 147 3.46 0.18 -2.38
C SER A 147 4.88 0.65 -2.09
N GLN A 148 5.71 0.66 -3.12
CA GLN A 148 7.09 1.12 -3.08
C GLN A 148 7.43 1.95 -4.32
N ARG A 149 8.53 2.71 -4.28
CA ARG A 149 9.19 3.32 -5.43
C ARG A 149 10.70 3.04 -5.38
N PRO A 150 11.35 2.77 -6.52
CA PRO A 150 10.77 2.56 -7.85
C PRO A 150 9.81 1.36 -7.90
N SER A 151 8.85 1.42 -8.82
CA SER A 151 7.84 0.39 -9.08
C SER A 151 7.74 0.17 -10.59
N PHE A 152 6.84 -0.71 -11.01
CA PHE A 152 6.61 -1.04 -12.41
C PHE A 152 5.13 -1.26 -12.68
N ASN A 153 4.73 -1.09 -13.94
CA ASN A 153 3.40 -1.48 -14.39
C ASN A 153 3.39 -3.00 -14.64
N ALA A 154 2.61 -3.77 -13.88
CA ALA A 154 2.62 -5.23 -13.96
C ALA A 154 2.00 -5.76 -15.27
N SER A 155 1.13 -4.98 -15.91
CA SER A 155 0.49 -5.32 -17.19
C SER A 155 1.47 -5.23 -18.36
N THR A 156 2.32 -4.20 -18.36
CA THR A 156 3.25 -3.91 -19.46
C THR A 156 4.70 -4.27 -19.16
N LEU A 157 5.01 -4.60 -17.89
CA LEU A 157 6.35 -4.79 -17.34
C LEU A 157 7.25 -3.54 -17.42
N SER A 158 6.69 -2.39 -17.81
CA SER A 158 7.43 -1.13 -17.90
C SER A 158 7.95 -0.71 -16.52
N GLY A 159 9.26 -0.46 -16.43
CA GLY A 159 9.94 -0.07 -15.19
C GLY A 159 10.51 -1.23 -14.36
N ILE A 160 10.22 -2.50 -14.69
CA ILE A 160 10.58 -3.65 -13.84
C ILE A 160 12.09 -3.79 -13.60
N GLY A 161 12.93 -3.36 -14.55
CA GLY A 161 14.40 -3.44 -14.45
C GLY A 161 14.99 -2.78 -13.21
N LYS A 162 14.31 -1.76 -12.64
CA LYS A 162 14.72 -1.06 -11.43
C LYS A 162 13.95 -1.50 -10.17
N ALA A 163 13.04 -2.46 -10.29
CA ALA A 163 12.04 -2.79 -9.27
C ALA A 163 11.87 -4.31 -9.09
N TRP A 164 12.95 -5.09 -9.21
CA TRP A 164 12.93 -6.55 -8.97
C TRP A 164 12.83 -6.94 -7.49
N THR A 165 13.28 -6.07 -6.60
CA THR A 165 13.29 -6.32 -5.16
C THR A 165 11.96 -5.90 -4.53
N ASN A 166 11.43 -6.74 -3.64
CA ASN A 166 10.30 -6.37 -2.79
C ASN A 166 10.81 -5.77 -1.49
N ASN A 167 10.73 -4.46 -1.37
CA ASN A 167 11.29 -3.74 -0.24
C ASN A 167 10.59 -4.05 1.08
N LEU A 168 9.36 -4.56 1.06
CA LEU A 168 8.64 -4.94 2.28
C LEU A 168 9.43 -5.94 3.13
N THR A 169 10.12 -6.89 2.49
CA THR A 169 10.82 -8.00 3.15
C THR A 169 12.31 -8.07 2.82
N SER A 170 12.75 -7.43 1.74
CA SER A 170 14.10 -7.61 1.18
C SER A 170 14.91 -6.32 1.09
N ASP A 171 14.44 -5.25 1.74
CA ASP A 171 15.20 -4.00 1.93
C ASP A 171 15.52 -3.86 3.43
N MET A 172 16.80 -3.73 3.77
CA MET A 172 17.28 -3.46 5.12
C MET A 172 17.67 -1.99 5.20
N PHE A 173 17.23 -1.32 6.26
CA PHE A 173 17.52 0.09 6.47
C PHE A 173 17.67 0.38 7.96
N GLU A 174 18.42 1.44 8.25
CA GLU A 174 18.45 2.03 9.59
C GLU A 174 17.19 2.87 9.82
N PRO A 175 16.33 2.52 10.79
CA PRO A 175 15.02 3.14 10.93
C PRO A 175 15.04 4.56 11.52
N GLY A 176 16.20 4.98 12.03
CA GLY A 176 16.38 6.27 12.69
C GLY A 176 15.33 6.51 13.78
N SER A 177 14.89 7.75 13.90
CA SER A 177 14.07 8.19 15.03
C SER A 177 12.69 7.51 15.17
N THR A 178 12.25 6.69 14.21
CA THR A 178 11.07 5.83 14.43
C THR A 178 11.35 4.68 15.40
N MET A 179 12.62 4.27 15.56
CA MET A 179 13.06 3.31 16.59
C MET A 179 12.79 3.81 18.01
N LYS A 180 12.79 5.13 18.22
CA LYS A 180 12.54 5.76 19.53
C LYS A 180 11.20 5.36 20.14
N ILE A 181 10.22 4.99 19.31
CA ILE A 181 8.96 4.43 19.79
C ILE A 181 9.24 3.20 20.67
N PHE A 182 10.13 2.31 20.22
CA PHE A 182 10.47 1.06 20.90
C PHE A 182 11.39 1.29 22.09
N THR A 183 12.33 2.23 21.99
CA THR A 183 13.20 2.64 23.11
C THR A 183 12.38 3.21 24.26
N LEU A 184 11.47 4.16 23.96
CA LEU A 184 10.54 4.71 24.95
C LEU A 184 9.64 3.62 25.52
N SER A 185 9.14 2.72 24.67
CA SER A 185 8.34 1.57 25.11
C SER A 185 9.11 0.69 26.09
N ALA A 186 10.37 0.37 25.79
CA ALA A 186 11.24 -0.44 26.65
C ALA A 186 11.53 0.26 27.99
N SER A 187 11.80 1.57 27.96
CA SER A 187 12.11 2.36 29.15
C SER A 187 10.91 2.43 30.09
N ILE A 188 9.71 2.70 29.55
CA ILE A 188 8.48 2.70 30.34
C ILE A 188 8.17 1.29 30.89
N ASP A 189 8.26 0.25 30.06
CA ASP A 189 7.87 -1.11 30.44
C ASP A 189 8.85 -1.76 31.44
N SER A 190 10.12 -1.36 31.39
CA SER A 190 11.13 -1.80 32.35
C SER A 190 11.16 -0.99 33.65
N GLY A 191 10.36 0.08 33.76
CA GLY A 191 10.31 0.95 34.94
C GLY A 191 11.43 1.99 35.02
N ASN A 192 12.17 2.23 33.93
CA ASN A 192 13.31 3.16 33.89
C ASN A 192 12.94 4.54 33.29
N TYR A 193 11.66 4.84 33.09
CA TYR A 193 11.23 6.09 32.46
C TYR A 193 10.76 7.12 33.48
N HIS A 194 11.55 8.18 33.65
CA HIS A 194 11.25 9.35 34.49
C HIS A 194 11.00 10.57 33.60
N GLY A 195 9.83 10.62 32.95
CA GLY A 195 9.55 11.56 31.86
C GLY A 195 9.64 13.06 32.21
N THR A 196 9.46 13.43 33.48
CA THR A 196 9.53 14.81 33.97
C THR A 196 10.94 15.26 34.33
N ASP A 197 11.87 14.34 34.49
CA ASP A 197 13.26 14.66 34.80
C ASP A 197 13.88 15.39 33.62
N THR A 198 14.80 16.31 33.94
CA THR A 198 15.48 17.12 32.94
C THR A 198 16.85 16.55 32.60
N TYR A 199 17.30 16.84 31.39
CA TYR A 199 18.63 16.56 30.91
C TYR A 199 19.10 17.71 30.01
N GLU A 200 20.40 17.92 29.92
CA GLU A 200 20.98 18.87 28.97
C GLU A 200 20.92 18.29 27.56
N SER A 201 20.23 18.98 26.66
CA SER A 201 20.07 18.57 25.25
C SER A 201 21.20 19.12 24.36
N GLY A 202 21.29 18.63 23.12
CA GLY A 202 22.29 19.07 22.15
C GLY A 202 23.38 18.01 21.93
N ARG A 203 24.15 17.66 22.96
CA ARG A 203 25.25 16.68 22.86
C ARG A 203 25.37 15.85 24.13
N TYR A 204 25.67 14.56 23.98
CA TYR A 204 25.99 13.66 25.08
C TYR A 204 27.27 12.86 24.79
N SER A 205 28.18 12.80 25.75
CA SER A 205 29.45 12.07 25.61
C SER A 205 29.35 10.69 26.25
N ILE A 206 29.70 9.66 25.48
CA ILE A 206 29.79 8.27 25.92
C ILE A 206 31.17 7.77 25.52
N ASP A 207 32.03 7.49 26.50
CA ASP A 207 33.42 7.05 26.30
C ASP A 207 34.20 7.92 25.29
N GLY A 208 34.03 9.24 25.35
CA GLY A 208 34.71 10.20 24.48
C GLY A 208 34.11 10.33 23.08
N LYS A 209 33.04 9.59 22.75
CA LYS A 209 32.26 9.76 21.51
C LYS A 209 30.98 10.53 21.78
N ILE A 210 30.53 11.30 20.78
CA ILE A 210 29.39 12.20 20.92
C ILE A 210 28.15 11.62 20.25
N VAL A 211 27.05 11.58 20.99
CA VAL A 211 25.68 11.48 20.48
C VAL A 211 25.13 12.90 20.31
N PRO A 212 24.93 13.38 19.07
CA PRO A 212 24.34 14.70 18.83
C PRO A 212 22.82 14.62 18.68
N ASP A 213 22.12 15.62 19.20
CA ASP A 213 20.78 15.96 18.71
C ASP A 213 20.86 16.56 17.30
N TRP A 214 19.75 16.52 16.56
CA TRP A 214 19.70 17.15 15.23
C TRP A 214 19.90 18.67 15.32
N ASP A 215 19.46 19.27 16.44
CA ASP A 215 19.85 20.61 16.85
C ASP A 215 21.03 20.50 17.82
N THR A 216 22.25 20.63 17.30
CA THR A 216 23.47 20.41 18.10
C THR A 216 23.73 21.49 19.14
N ALA A 217 23.08 22.66 19.03
CA ALA A 217 23.09 23.68 20.07
C ALA A 217 22.18 23.29 21.25
N GLY A 218 21.23 22.39 21.00
CA GLY A 218 20.26 21.92 21.96
C GLY A 218 19.21 22.97 22.32
N TRP A 219 18.37 22.61 23.29
CA TRP A 219 17.28 23.42 23.82
C TRP A 219 17.48 23.71 25.32
N GLY A 220 18.73 23.66 25.79
CA GLY A 220 19.09 23.71 27.20
C GLY A 220 18.62 22.47 27.98
N TYR A 221 18.29 22.67 29.25
CA TYR A 221 17.71 21.62 30.10
C TYR A 221 16.23 21.43 29.77
N ILE A 222 15.87 20.25 29.25
CA ILE A 222 14.51 19.90 28.89
C ILE A 222 14.11 18.56 29.48
N THR A 223 12.80 18.34 29.64
CA THR A 223 12.29 17.07 30.16
C THR A 223 12.41 15.95 29.12
N TYR A 224 12.54 14.69 29.54
CA TYR A 224 12.49 13.55 28.61
C TYR A 224 11.18 13.48 27.80
N ASN A 225 10.06 13.94 28.37
CA ASN A 225 8.78 14.11 27.65
C ASN A 225 8.94 15.07 26.45
N LYS A 226 9.56 16.23 26.66
CA LYS A 226 9.83 17.21 25.60
C LYS A 226 10.87 16.68 24.62
N GLY A 227 11.91 16.01 25.12
CA GLY A 227 12.96 15.38 24.31
C GLY A 227 12.43 14.36 23.31
N PHE A 228 11.49 13.50 23.72
CA PHE A 228 10.84 12.56 22.79
C PHE A 228 10.05 13.28 21.68
N ALA A 229 9.31 14.34 22.03
CA ALA A 229 8.51 15.12 21.08
C ALA A 229 9.37 15.91 20.08
N LEU A 230 10.54 16.40 20.52
CA LEU A 230 11.56 17.07 19.69
C LEU A 230 12.47 16.07 18.96
N SER A 231 12.29 14.78 19.20
CA SER A 231 13.12 13.72 18.63
C SER A 231 14.61 13.85 19.00
N SER A 232 14.92 14.18 20.26
CA SER A 232 16.29 14.20 20.79
C SER A 232 16.90 12.80 20.77
N ASN A 233 18.10 12.65 20.21
CA ASN A 233 18.94 11.45 20.30
C ASN A 233 19.56 11.34 21.68
N VAL A 234 19.99 12.46 22.26
CA VAL A 234 20.56 12.55 23.62
C VAL A 234 19.59 11.98 24.66
N ALA A 235 18.31 12.33 24.59
CA ALA A 235 17.28 11.72 25.43
C ALA A 235 17.26 10.19 25.33
N MET A 236 17.34 9.63 24.12
CA MET A 236 17.22 8.20 23.90
C MET A 236 18.48 7.44 24.31
N ALA A 237 19.65 8.05 24.13
CA ALA A 237 20.91 7.55 24.65
C ALA A 237 20.88 7.49 26.18
N HIS A 238 20.39 8.54 26.85
CA HIS A 238 20.19 8.52 28.30
C HIS A 238 19.24 7.40 28.74
N LEU A 239 18.08 7.24 28.07
CA LEU A 239 17.14 6.15 28.41
C LEU A 239 17.78 4.77 28.21
N GLU A 240 18.62 4.59 27.19
CA GLU A 240 19.37 3.36 26.97
C GLU A 240 20.38 3.10 28.09
N GLN A 241 21.20 4.10 28.45
CA GLN A 241 22.19 4.00 29.53
C GLN A 241 21.52 3.72 30.89
N GLN A 242 20.37 4.36 31.16
CA GLN A 242 19.57 4.13 32.38
C GLN A 242 18.97 2.72 32.45
N MET A 243 18.42 2.22 31.32
CA MET A 243 17.90 0.84 31.25
C MET A 243 19.01 -0.23 31.28
N GLY A 244 20.17 0.13 30.77
CA GLY A 244 21.30 -0.74 30.51
C GLY A 244 21.17 -1.56 29.21
N PRO A 245 22.30 -1.88 28.56
CA PRO A 245 22.33 -2.50 27.23
C PRO A 245 21.73 -3.91 27.19
N LYS A 246 21.84 -4.66 28.30
CA LYS A 246 21.22 -5.99 28.42
C LYS A 246 19.70 -5.92 28.32
N THR A 247 19.11 -4.94 29.01
CA THR A 247 17.67 -4.70 28.98
C THR A 247 17.23 -4.23 27.60
N TRP A 248 17.94 -3.25 27.03
CA TRP A 248 17.61 -2.73 25.70
C TRP A 248 17.67 -3.82 24.62
N HIS A 249 18.75 -4.60 24.57
CA HIS A 249 18.90 -5.72 23.62
C HIS A 249 17.81 -6.79 23.79
N LYS A 250 17.36 -7.06 25.03
CA LYS A 250 16.21 -7.94 25.28
C LYS A 250 14.94 -7.38 24.64
N TYR A 251 14.69 -6.07 24.73
CA TYR A 251 13.52 -5.45 24.10
C TYR A 251 13.59 -5.45 22.57
N ILE A 252 14.75 -5.17 21.96
CA ILE A 252 14.95 -5.31 20.51
C ILE A 252 14.44 -6.69 20.03
N LYS A 253 14.85 -7.76 20.72
CA LYS A 253 14.39 -9.13 20.43
C LYS A 253 12.92 -9.37 20.75
N ARG A 254 12.38 -8.80 21.85
CA ARG A 254 10.95 -8.93 22.22
C ARG A 254 10.04 -8.30 21.16
N PHE A 255 10.42 -7.17 20.56
CA PHE A 255 9.71 -6.55 19.44
C PHE A 255 9.87 -7.32 18.11
N GLY A 256 10.67 -8.38 18.12
CA GLY A 256 10.84 -9.27 17.00
C GLY A 256 11.63 -8.68 15.83
N PHE A 257 12.48 -7.69 16.12
CA PHE A 257 13.55 -7.28 15.22
C PHE A 257 14.62 -8.37 15.13
N LEU A 258 15.45 -8.29 14.08
CA LEU A 258 16.60 -9.17 13.87
C LEU A 258 16.20 -10.64 13.59
N LYS A 259 14.94 -10.88 13.19
CA LYS A 259 14.43 -12.20 12.81
C LYS A 259 13.36 -12.08 11.72
N SER A 260 13.18 -13.16 10.98
CA SER A 260 12.11 -13.28 9.99
C SER A 260 10.73 -13.19 10.67
N THR A 261 9.79 -12.51 10.04
CA THR A 261 8.36 -12.52 10.39
C THR A 261 7.65 -13.76 9.84
N HIS A 262 8.34 -14.56 9.01
CA HIS A 262 7.80 -15.66 8.24
C HIS A 262 6.60 -15.22 7.39
N SER A 263 6.79 -14.13 6.65
CA SER A 263 5.79 -13.47 5.81
C SER A 263 5.24 -14.38 4.71
N GLY A 264 6.05 -15.35 4.27
CA GLY A 264 5.78 -16.23 3.13
C GLY A 264 6.33 -15.70 1.81
N LEU A 265 6.86 -14.47 1.76
CA LEU A 265 7.57 -13.96 0.58
C LEU A 265 8.99 -14.55 0.50
N PRO A 266 9.55 -14.71 -0.72
CA PRO A 266 10.93 -15.15 -0.89
C PRO A 266 11.92 -14.09 -0.39
N ASN A 267 13.12 -14.53 0.01
CA ASN A 267 14.25 -13.65 0.36
C ASN A 267 13.93 -12.64 1.47
N GLU A 268 13.17 -13.06 2.48
CA GLU A 268 12.92 -12.22 3.65
C GLU A 268 14.20 -12.09 4.50
N LEU A 269 14.70 -10.85 4.60
CA LEU A 269 15.90 -10.52 5.36
C LEU A 269 15.59 -10.42 6.86
N THR A 270 16.60 -10.70 7.67
CA THR A 270 16.47 -10.71 9.13
C THR A 270 16.92 -9.41 9.78
N GLY A 271 17.69 -8.56 9.12
CA GLY A 271 18.28 -7.37 9.73
C GLY A 271 19.64 -7.63 10.39
N GLN A 272 20.28 -6.58 10.87
CA GLN A 272 21.63 -6.58 11.45
C GLN A 272 21.73 -5.62 12.64
N LEU A 273 22.70 -5.83 13.52
CA LEU A 273 22.87 -5.06 14.75
C LEU A 273 24.35 -4.89 15.09
N GLN A 274 24.77 -3.63 15.27
CA GLN A 274 26.04 -3.24 15.90
C GLN A 274 25.77 -2.92 17.37
N PHE A 275 26.37 -3.66 18.31
CA PHE A 275 26.01 -3.58 19.74
C PHE A 275 27.16 -3.89 20.70
N LYS A 276 28.41 -3.77 20.23
CA LYS A 276 29.59 -4.20 21.00
C LYS A 276 30.00 -3.13 22.02
N TYR A 277 30.09 -1.87 21.60
CA TYR A 277 30.57 -0.77 22.44
C TYR A 277 29.41 0.09 22.96
N PRO A 278 29.56 0.80 24.10
CA PRO A 278 28.50 1.62 24.69
C PRO A 278 27.89 2.65 23.73
N ILE A 279 28.71 3.30 22.90
CA ILE A 279 28.22 4.22 21.87
C ILE A 279 27.31 3.54 20.84
N GLU A 280 27.65 2.33 20.37
CA GLU A 280 26.83 1.58 19.41
C GLU A 280 25.50 1.16 20.04
N GLN A 281 25.52 0.81 21.33
CA GLN A 281 24.34 0.46 22.10
C GLN A 281 23.40 1.66 22.20
N ALA A 282 23.93 2.83 22.54
CA ALA A 282 23.19 4.09 22.57
C ALA A 282 22.66 4.50 21.18
N ASP A 283 23.45 4.34 20.12
CA ASP A 283 23.05 4.66 18.74
C ASP A 283 21.82 3.87 18.30
N THR A 284 21.76 2.60 18.67
CA THR A 284 20.62 1.74 18.33
C THR A 284 19.32 2.20 18.99
N ALA A 285 19.40 2.91 20.13
CA ALA A 285 18.26 3.47 20.84
C ALA A 285 17.54 4.58 20.05
N PHE A 286 18.21 5.19 19.08
CA PHE A 286 17.61 6.12 18.13
C PHE A 286 17.70 5.65 16.68
N GLY A 287 17.94 4.35 16.48
CA GLY A 287 17.79 3.66 15.20
C GLY A 287 18.95 3.82 14.24
N GLN A 288 20.16 4.08 14.76
CA GLN A 288 21.44 4.02 14.03
C GLN A 288 22.22 2.78 14.48
N GLY A 289 23.00 2.12 13.61
CA GLY A 289 23.68 0.86 13.98
C GLY A 289 22.75 -0.35 14.16
N ILE A 290 21.48 -0.22 13.78
CA ILE A 290 20.51 -1.30 13.70
C ILE A 290 19.79 -1.24 12.35
N GLU A 291 19.83 -2.34 11.60
CA GLU A 291 19.13 -2.49 10.33
C GLU A 291 17.97 -3.46 10.48
N ILE A 292 16.79 -3.06 10.00
CA ILE A 292 15.57 -3.89 10.00
C ILE A 292 14.87 -3.79 8.67
N THR A 293 13.90 -4.69 8.44
CA THR A 293 13.02 -4.62 7.26
C THR A 293 11.71 -3.88 7.57
N PRO A 294 11.03 -3.31 6.56
CA PRO A 294 9.76 -2.62 6.78
C PRO A 294 8.69 -3.52 7.42
N ILE A 295 8.67 -4.82 7.09
CA ILE A 295 7.72 -5.76 7.71
C ILE A 295 8.00 -5.99 9.20
N GLN A 296 9.26 -5.98 9.63
CA GLN A 296 9.62 -6.07 11.06
C GLN A 296 9.19 -4.79 11.80
N MET A 297 9.42 -3.61 11.22
CA MET A 297 8.92 -2.33 11.74
C MET A 297 7.39 -2.38 11.92
N MET A 298 6.66 -2.81 10.90
CA MET A 298 5.20 -2.94 10.98
C MET A 298 4.78 -3.93 12.07
N GLN A 299 5.42 -5.10 12.17
CA GLN A 299 5.15 -6.07 13.25
C GLN A 299 5.36 -5.43 14.62
N GLY A 300 6.49 -4.76 14.87
CA GLY A 300 6.76 -4.09 16.14
C GLY A 300 5.69 -3.04 16.48
N LEU A 301 5.31 -2.20 15.50
CA LEU A 301 4.29 -1.15 15.69
C LEU A 301 2.91 -1.70 16.09
N THR A 302 2.60 -2.97 15.80
CA THR A 302 1.35 -3.59 16.29
C THR A 302 1.32 -3.68 17.81
N ALA A 303 2.45 -3.94 18.48
CA ALA A 303 2.48 -3.99 19.94
C ALA A 303 2.07 -2.64 20.54
N VAL A 304 2.56 -1.54 19.97
CA VAL A 304 2.25 -0.19 20.45
C VAL A 304 0.82 0.21 20.08
N SER A 305 0.31 -0.17 18.91
CA SER A 305 -1.04 0.17 18.44
C SER A 305 -2.15 -0.75 18.97
N ASN A 306 -1.78 -1.92 19.50
CA ASN A 306 -2.70 -2.97 19.94
C ASN A 306 -2.50 -3.39 21.40
N ASN A 307 -2.25 -2.40 22.26
CA ASN A 307 -2.21 -2.58 23.72
C ASN A 307 -1.23 -3.69 24.17
N GLY A 308 -0.03 -3.69 23.61
CA GLY A 308 1.02 -4.65 23.89
C GLY A 308 1.00 -5.91 23.01
N LYS A 309 -0.11 -6.21 22.32
CA LYS A 309 -0.21 -7.42 21.48
C LYS A 309 0.50 -7.23 20.15
N MET A 310 1.57 -7.99 19.94
CA MET A 310 2.30 -7.98 18.68
C MET A 310 1.68 -8.99 17.71
N MET A 311 1.18 -8.52 16.57
CA MET A 311 0.47 -9.29 15.55
C MET A 311 1.39 -9.56 14.35
N LYS A 312 1.32 -10.77 13.80
CA LYS A 312 2.02 -11.14 12.58
C LYS A 312 1.43 -10.39 11.38
N PRO A 313 2.23 -9.63 10.61
CA PRO A 313 1.78 -9.06 9.36
C PRO A 313 1.41 -10.15 8.35
N TYR A 314 0.29 -9.99 7.65
CA TYR A 314 -0.14 -10.93 6.62
C TYR A 314 -0.86 -10.23 5.47
N PHE A 315 -0.66 -10.75 4.26
CA PHE A 315 -1.20 -10.16 3.03
C PHE A 315 -2.10 -11.09 2.21
N ILE A 316 -2.31 -12.34 2.65
CA ILE A 316 -3.24 -13.31 2.07
C ILE A 316 -4.39 -13.53 3.04
N SER A 317 -5.64 -13.45 2.59
CA SER A 317 -6.82 -13.70 3.43
C SER A 317 -7.28 -15.16 3.35
N LYS A 318 -7.39 -15.72 2.15
CA LYS A 318 -7.77 -17.12 1.93
C LYS A 318 -7.27 -17.63 0.58
N ILE A 319 -7.19 -18.96 0.49
CA ILE A 319 -6.91 -19.73 -0.72
C ILE A 319 -8.11 -20.65 -0.94
N THR A 320 -8.65 -20.71 -2.16
CA THR A 320 -9.84 -21.51 -2.50
C THR A 320 -9.62 -22.34 -3.75
N ASP A 321 -10.14 -23.56 -3.76
CA ASP A 321 -10.14 -24.41 -4.95
C ASP A 321 -11.24 -23.93 -5.90
N PRO A 322 -10.92 -23.48 -7.13
CA PRO A 322 -11.91 -22.93 -8.06
C PRO A 322 -12.91 -23.98 -8.57
N ASN A 323 -12.56 -25.27 -8.54
CA ASN A 323 -13.42 -26.34 -9.06
C ASN A 323 -14.52 -26.71 -8.06
N THR A 324 -14.26 -26.54 -6.76
CA THR A 324 -15.19 -26.92 -5.69
C THR A 324 -15.76 -25.72 -4.93
N GLY A 325 -15.17 -24.54 -5.07
CA GLY A 325 -15.47 -23.35 -4.27
C GLY A 325 -15.02 -23.45 -2.81
N LYS A 326 -14.41 -24.57 -2.39
CA LYS A 326 -14.01 -24.79 -0.99
C LYS A 326 -12.79 -23.96 -0.63
N THR A 327 -12.77 -23.46 0.61
CA THR A 327 -11.58 -22.81 1.18
C THR A 327 -10.54 -23.87 1.54
N VAL A 328 -9.38 -23.82 0.88
CA VAL A 328 -8.23 -24.71 1.11
C VAL A 328 -7.44 -24.25 2.32
N LYS A 329 -7.25 -22.93 2.44
CA LYS A 329 -6.52 -22.32 3.56
C LYS A 329 -7.10 -20.96 3.90
N LYS A 330 -7.30 -20.68 5.18
CA LYS A 330 -7.73 -19.38 5.67
C LYS A 330 -6.64 -18.81 6.57
N TYR A 331 -6.23 -17.58 6.31
CA TYR A 331 -5.27 -16.87 7.15
C TYR A 331 -6.04 -16.02 8.15
N GLN A 332 -5.61 -16.06 9.41
CA GLN A 332 -6.26 -15.39 10.52
C GLN A 332 -5.26 -14.52 11.29
N PRO A 333 -5.74 -13.49 11.99
CA PRO A 333 -4.91 -12.72 12.91
C PRO A 333 -4.16 -13.65 13.86
N THR A 334 -2.83 -13.51 13.91
CA THR A 334 -1.96 -14.35 14.75
C THR A 334 -1.15 -13.45 15.66
N GLN A 335 -1.34 -13.56 16.97
CA GLN A 335 -0.49 -12.88 17.94
C GLN A 335 0.85 -13.64 18.05
N VAL A 336 1.96 -12.95 17.86
CA VAL A 336 3.33 -13.49 17.86
C VAL A 336 4.17 -12.99 19.03
N GLY A 337 3.61 -12.13 19.88
CA GLY A 337 4.28 -11.71 21.10
C GLY A 337 3.49 -10.71 21.93
N HIS A 338 4.05 -10.38 23.09
CA HIS A 338 3.57 -9.32 23.97
C HIS A 338 4.78 -8.57 24.58
N PRO A 339 5.48 -7.72 23.79
CA PRO A 339 6.74 -7.12 24.22
C PRO A 339 6.58 -6.06 25.30
N ILE A 340 5.40 -5.47 25.46
CA ILE A 340 5.11 -4.43 26.46
C ILE A 340 3.70 -4.58 26.99
N SER A 341 3.43 -4.02 28.16
CA SER A 341 2.09 -3.96 28.74
C SER A 341 1.14 -3.04 27.96
N ALA A 342 -0.16 -3.24 28.16
CA ALA A 342 -1.19 -2.34 27.61
C ALA A 342 -1.06 -0.90 28.13
N ALA A 343 -0.65 -0.73 29.39
CA ALA A 343 -0.42 0.57 30.01
C ALA A 343 0.76 1.30 29.36
N THR A 344 1.87 0.59 29.13
CA THR A 344 3.03 1.12 28.40
C THR A 344 2.64 1.54 26.99
N ALA A 345 1.96 0.67 26.24
CA ALA A 345 1.51 0.99 24.88
C ALA A 345 0.63 2.25 24.84
N LYS A 346 -0.28 2.42 25.81
CA LYS A 346 -1.11 3.64 25.94
C LYS A 346 -0.26 4.89 26.21
N LYS A 347 0.69 4.82 27.15
CA LYS A 347 1.60 5.95 27.46
C LYS A 347 2.45 6.34 26.25
N VAL A 348 3.01 5.37 25.53
CA VAL A 348 3.79 5.63 24.31
C VAL A 348 2.93 6.33 23.25
N ARG A 349 1.67 5.91 23.05
CA ARG A 349 0.75 6.61 22.14
C ARG A 349 0.39 8.02 22.61
N GLN A 350 0.45 8.33 23.91
CA GLN A 350 0.28 9.69 24.43
C GLN A 350 1.51 10.55 24.10
N HIS A 351 2.73 10.05 24.31
CA HIS A 351 3.95 10.77 23.90
C HIS A 351 4.03 10.97 22.38
N MET A 352 3.58 10.00 21.58
CA MET A 352 3.43 10.16 20.12
C MET A 352 2.35 11.18 19.74
N GLN A 353 1.36 11.45 20.58
CA GLN A 353 0.44 12.58 20.38
C GLN A 353 1.11 13.90 20.71
N ASP A 354 1.99 13.96 21.71
CA ASP A 354 2.74 15.17 22.03
C ASP A 354 3.61 15.61 20.85
N VAL A 355 4.21 14.67 20.12
CA VAL A 355 4.93 14.94 18.86
C VAL A 355 4.05 15.71 17.85
N VAL A 356 2.75 15.43 17.80
CA VAL A 356 1.82 16.02 16.82
C VAL A 356 1.16 17.31 17.33
N TYR A 357 0.82 17.38 18.62
CA TYR A 357 -0.10 18.38 19.14
C TYR A 357 0.52 19.38 20.13
N LYS A 358 1.68 19.10 20.74
CA LYS A 358 2.36 20.11 21.56
C LYS A 358 2.97 21.18 20.66
N SER A 359 3.05 22.41 21.16
CA SER A 359 3.62 23.54 20.42
C SER A 359 5.07 23.33 20.01
N TYR A 360 5.83 22.56 20.80
CA TYR A 360 7.21 22.16 20.52
C TYR A 360 7.33 20.85 19.72
N GLY A 361 6.22 20.21 19.37
CA GLY A 361 6.24 18.93 18.64
C GLY A 361 6.54 19.13 17.15
N ILE A 362 7.34 18.23 16.57
CA ILE A 362 7.78 18.32 15.16
C ILE A 362 6.87 17.56 14.16
N GLY A 363 5.74 17.02 14.63
CA GLY A 363 4.82 16.18 13.84
C GLY A 363 3.51 16.88 13.45
N GLY A 364 3.44 18.21 13.56
CA GLY A 364 2.22 18.99 13.32
C GLY A 364 1.59 18.76 11.95
N ASP A 365 2.41 18.45 10.94
CA ASP A 365 1.97 18.15 9.58
C ASP A 365 1.04 16.95 9.48
N TYR A 366 1.02 16.01 10.44
CA TYR A 366 0.19 14.80 10.37
C TYR A 366 -1.21 14.95 11.00
N LYS A 367 -1.60 16.15 11.44
CA LYS A 367 -2.94 16.40 11.98
C LYS A 367 -4.02 16.08 10.93
N ILE A 368 -5.02 15.31 11.32
CA ILE A 368 -6.21 15.00 10.51
C ILE A 368 -7.43 15.59 11.20
N LYS A 369 -8.25 16.36 10.49
CA LYS A 369 -9.49 16.90 11.03
C LYS A 369 -10.42 15.75 11.45
N GLY A 370 -10.95 15.81 12.67
CA GLY A 370 -11.88 14.80 13.21
C GLY A 370 -11.22 13.53 13.77
N TYR A 371 -9.90 13.35 13.62
CA TYR A 371 -9.19 12.18 14.14
C TYR A 371 -7.94 12.60 14.90
N ARG A 372 -7.75 12.08 16.13
CA ARG A 372 -6.48 12.22 16.84
C ARG A 372 -5.44 11.26 16.27
N VAL A 373 -4.24 11.76 15.99
CA VAL A 373 -3.12 11.00 15.40
C VAL A 373 -2.01 10.85 16.44
N ALA A 374 -1.51 9.62 16.63
CA ALA A 374 -0.24 9.39 17.30
C ALA A 374 0.81 9.15 16.24
N ALA A 375 1.86 9.96 16.16
CA ALA A 375 2.90 9.78 15.14
C ALA A 375 4.31 9.99 15.70
N LYS A 376 5.28 9.37 15.03
CA LYS A 376 6.69 9.66 15.20
C LYS A 376 7.34 9.82 13.84
N THR A 377 8.01 10.95 13.64
CA THR A 377 8.86 11.19 12.47
C THR A 377 10.24 10.60 12.66
N GLY A 378 10.85 10.22 11.56
CA GLY A 378 12.23 9.73 11.49
C GLY A 378 13.03 10.50 10.45
N THR A 379 14.24 10.83 10.82
CA THR A 379 15.32 11.21 9.90
C THR A 379 16.48 10.30 10.25
N ALA A 380 16.93 9.49 9.30
CA ALA A 380 18.10 8.63 9.44
C ALA A 380 19.17 9.08 8.44
N GLN A 381 20.41 9.16 8.91
CA GLN A 381 21.55 9.39 8.05
C GLN A 381 21.74 8.19 7.11
N VAL A 382 22.05 8.45 5.84
CA VAL A 382 22.36 7.39 4.87
C VAL A 382 23.88 7.24 4.81
N SER A 383 24.38 6.01 4.89
CA SER A 383 25.83 5.77 4.75
C SER A 383 26.35 6.28 3.40
N ASN A 384 27.53 6.88 3.40
CA ASN A 384 28.23 7.33 2.20
C ASN A 384 28.97 6.20 1.46
N GLY A 385 28.95 4.96 1.99
CA GLY A 385 29.62 3.80 1.40
C GLY A 385 31.13 3.68 1.69
N TYR A 386 31.72 4.62 2.43
CA TYR A 386 33.17 4.67 2.72
C TYR A 386 33.49 4.83 4.22
N GLY A 387 32.58 4.39 5.10
CA GLY A 387 32.79 4.43 6.56
C GLY A 387 32.26 5.69 7.26
N GLY A 388 31.32 6.42 6.66
CA GLY A 388 30.63 7.55 7.29
C GLY A 388 29.21 7.75 6.73
N TYR A 389 28.62 8.90 7.03
CA TYR A 389 27.27 9.28 6.59
C TYR A 389 27.30 10.41 5.54
N ALA A 390 26.36 10.40 4.61
CA ALA A 390 26.17 11.46 3.62
C ALA A 390 25.64 12.75 4.27
N SER A 391 26.04 13.91 3.75
CA SER A 391 25.68 15.25 4.25
C SER A 391 24.74 16.00 3.31
N GLY A 392 23.98 16.97 3.85
CA GLY A 392 22.97 17.76 3.12
C GLY A 392 21.53 17.26 3.31
N ASP A 393 20.54 18.14 3.20
CA ASP A 393 19.12 17.84 3.50
C ASP A 393 18.53 16.74 2.60
N ASP A 394 19.06 16.55 1.39
CA ASP A 394 18.62 15.51 0.46
C ASP A 394 19.34 14.16 0.66
N SER A 395 20.18 14.03 1.70
CA SER A 395 21.01 12.84 1.94
C SER A 395 20.43 11.87 2.97
N TYR A 396 19.20 12.10 3.45
CA TYR A 396 18.60 11.33 4.54
C TYR A 396 17.53 10.34 4.07
N LEU A 397 17.26 9.36 4.93
CA LEU A 397 16.03 8.58 4.91
C LEU A 397 15.02 9.25 5.84
N TYR A 398 13.98 9.81 5.25
CA TYR A 398 12.83 10.34 5.98
C TYR A 398 11.80 9.25 6.20
N SER A 399 11.15 9.26 7.37
CA SER A 399 10.08 8.31 7.67
C SER A 399 9.02 8.87 8.62
N VAL A 400 7.86 8.23 8.63
CA VAL A 400 6.81 8.45 9.63
C VAL A 400 6.14 7.13 9.96
N ALA A 401 6.01 6.86 11.26
CA ALA A 401 5.12 5.83 11.79
C ALA A 401 3.93 6.51 12.48
N GLY A 402 2.72 6.28 11.97
CA GLY A 402 1.50 6.89 12.49
C GLY A 402 0.42 5.86 12.82
N MET A 403 -0.37 6.15 13.86
CA MET A 403 -1.43 5.31 14.40
C MET A 403 -2.71 6.13 14.57
N VAL A 404 -3.81 5.67 13.96
CA VAL A 404 -5.05 6.45 13.92
C VAL A 404 -6.28 5.55 14.14
N PRO A 405 -7.22 5.94 15.02
CA PRO A 405 -7.14 7.02 16.01
C PRO A 405 -6.12 6.75 17.12
N ALA A 406 -5.51 7.79 17.70
CA ALA A 406 -4.41 7.66 18.66
C ALA A 406 -4.73 6.79 19.91
N ASN A 407 -5.92 6.93 20.48
CA ASN A 407 -6.28 6.25 21.74
C ASN A 407 -6.55 4.76 21.53
N ASN A 408 -7.22 4.41 20.43
CA ASN A 408 -7.52 3.05 20.02
C ASN A 408 -7.28 2.88 18.51
N PRO A 409 -6.03 2.68 18.08
CA PRO A 409 -5.70 2.64 16.67
C PRO A 409 -6.45 1.56 15.92
N ARG A 410 -7.06 1.95 14.79
CA ARG A 410 -7.60 1.03 13.79
C ARG A 410 -6.55 0.70 12.74
N TYR A 411 -5.78 1.71 12.34
CA TYR A 411 -4.72 1.59 11.34
C TYR A 411 -3.38 2.07 11.89
N VAL A 412 -2.33 1.39 11.42
CA VAL A 412 -0.94 1.84 11.48
C VAL A 412 -0.48 2.06 10.06
N MET A 413 0.16 3.20 9.80
CA MET A 413 0.80 3.48 8.53
C MET A 413 2.27 3.83 8.75
N TYR A 414 3.13 3.23 7.93
CA TYR A 414 4.55 3.52 7.90
C TYR A 414 4.95 3.95 6.50
N ILE A 415 5.62 5.10 6.40
CA ILE A 415 6.11 5.66 5.14
C ILE A 415 7.61 5.91 5.28
N THR A 416 8.37 5.59 4.25
CA THR A 416 9.78 5.96 4.10
C THR A 416 10.00 6.66 2.77
N MET A 417 10.89 7.65 2.75
CA MET A 417 11.32 8.37 1.56
C MET A 417 12.82 8.64 1.65
N LYS A 418 13.61 7.95 0.82
CA LYS A 418 15.07 8.01 0.81
C LYS A 418 15.54 9.03 -0.22
N GLN A 419 16.38 9.95 0.22
CA GLN A 419 17.08 10.93 -0.60
C GLN A 419 16.16 11.64 -1.62
N PRO A 420 15.09 12.32 -1.15
CA PRO A 420 14.28 13.18 -2.01
C PRO A 420 15.12 14.37 -2.49
N LYS A 421 14.81 14.89 -3.68
CA LYS A 421 15.33 16.15 -4.20
C LYS A 421 14.40 17.28 -3.77
N LEU A 422 14.68 17.92 -2.64
CA LEU A 422 13.80 18.96 -2.10
C LEU A 422 14.02 20.28 -2.84
N THR A 423 12.93 20.89 -3.32
CA THR A 423 12.96 22.18 -4.03
C THR A 423 12.83 23.39 -3.09
N GLY A 424 12.71 23.16 -1.78
CA GLY A 424 12.45 24.20 -0.77
C GLY A 424 10.99 24.62 -0.62
N THR A 425 10.08 24.21 -1.52
CA THR A 425 8.65 24.58 -1.44
C THR A 425 7.90 23.82 -0.35
N LYS A 426 8.29 22.57 -0.08
CA LYS A 426 7.71 21.69 0.94
C LYS A 426 8.82 20.91 1.62
N THR A 427 8.66 20.65 2.92
CA THR A 427 9.55 19.75 3.66
C THR A 427 9.25 18.29 3.32
N ALA A 428 10.19 17.38 3.58
CA ALA A 428 9.98 15.94 3.44
C ALA A 428 8.78 15.44 4.29
N THR A 429 8.57 16.03 5.47
CA THR A 429 7.44 15.73 6.36
C THR A 429 6.10 16.10 5.73
N GLN A 430 6.01 17.30 5.12
CA GLN A 430 4.82 17.77 4.41
C GLN A 430 4.47 16.87 3.22
N LEU A 431 5.47 16.47 2.43
CA LEU A 431 5.30 15.54 1.31
C LEU A 431 4.82 14.16 1.76
N MET A 432 5.38 13.59 2.83
CA MET A 432 4.88 12.34 3.38
C MET A 432 3.46 12.48 3.96
N ALA A 433 3.09 13.66 4.48
CA ALA A 433 1.75 13.93 4.97
C ALA A 433 0.69 13.97 3.85
N GLU A 434 1.07 14.35 2.62
CA GLU A 434 0.21 14.26 1.42
C GLU A 434 -0.19 12.83 1.10
N ILE A 435 0.66 11.85 1.40
CA ILE A 435 0.32 10.43 1.27
C ILE A 435 -0.44 9.94 2.50
N PHE A 436 0.03 10.30 3.70
CA PHE A 436 -0.50 9.76 4.96
C PHE A 436 -1.98 10.11 5.18
N LYS A 437 -2.34 11.39 5.04
CA LYS A 437 -3.68 11.86 5.44
C LYS A 437 -4.80 11.27 4.56
N PRO A 438 -4.74 11.36 3.21
CA PRO A 438 -5.84 10.88 2.36
C PRO A 438 -6.03 9.37 2.51
N VAL A 439 -4.93 8.61 2.56
CA VAL A 439 -4.96 7.15 2.70
C VAL A 439 -5.58 6.73 4.03
N ILE A 440 -5.18 7.35 5.15
CA ILE A 440 -5.76 7.07 6.46
C ILE A 440 -7.24 7.46 6.51
N VAL A 441 -7.61 8.63 6.01
CA VAL A 441 -9.03 9.09 6.00
C VAL A 441 -9.88 8.11 5.20
N ARG A 442 -9.44 7.72 4.00
CA ARG A 442 -10.14 6.75 3.16
C ARG A 442 -10.26 5.39 3.85
N ALA A 443 -9.21 4.93 4.51
CA ALA A 443 -9.22 3.67 5.25
C ALA A 443 -10.21 3.70 6.42
N LEU A 444 -10.25 4.79 7.19
CA LEU A 444 -11.17 4.95 8.32
C LEU A 444 -12.63 5.00 7.86
N GLN A 445 -12.93 5.74 6.79
CA GLN A 445 -14.26 5.77 6.17
C GLN A 445 -14.69 4.37 5.69
N ASN A 446 -13.78 3.62 5.07
CA ASN A 446 -14.02 2.24 4.64
C ASN A 446 -14.16 1.25 5.82
N SER A 447 -13.64 1.58 7.00
CA SER A 447 -13.70 0.70 8.18
C SER A 447 -14.96 0.86 9.02
N ASN A 448 -15.57 2.05 8.98
CA ASN A 448 -16.87 2.33 9.61
C ASN A 448 -18.03 1.72 8.81
N THR A 449 -17.76 1.31 7.57
CA THR A 449 -18.69 0.58 6.70
C THR A 449 -18.43 -0.93 6.83
N LYS A 450 -19.02 -1.57 7.85
CA LYS A 450 -19.47 -2.96 7.69
C LYS A 450 -20.58 -2.93 6.62
N GLN A 451 -20.23 -2.89 5.34
CA GLN A 451 -21.25 -2.87 4.29
C GLN A 451 -21.05 -4.03 3.33
N ALA A 452 -21.99 -4.97 3.42
CA ALA A 452 -22.64 -5.43 2.20
C ALA A 452 -23.01 -4.19 1.39
N THR A 453 -22.71 -4.15 0.09
CA THR A 453 -22.96 -3.01 -0.80
C THR A 453 -24.38 -2.48 -0.59
N VAL A 454 -24.51 -1.38 0.15
CA VAL A 454 -25.82 -0.78 0.43
C VAL A 454 -26.25 -0.09 -0.85
N HIS A 455 -27.44 -0.46 -1.31
CA HIS A 455 -28.04 0.15 -2.48
C HIS A 455 -29.10 1.14 -2.02
N VAL A 456 -28.99 2.37 -2.47
CA VAL A 456 -29.99 3.41 -2.30
C VAL A 456 -30.91 3.44 -3.52
N SER A 457 -32.17 3.84 -3.32
CA SER A 457 -33.10 4.10 -4.42
C SER A 457 -32.82 5.47 -4.99
N MET A 458 -32.62 5.57 -6.31
CA MET A 458 -32.34 6.82 -7.01
C MET A 458 -33.52 7.80 -6.85
N PRO A 459 -33.33 8.99 -6.24
CA PRO A 459 -34.37 10.01 -6.15
C PRO A 459 -34.77 10.53 -7.54
N SER A 460 -36.01 11.01 -7.66
CA SER A 460 -36.44 11.80 -8.81
C SER A 460 -35.96 13.24 -8.61
N VAL A 461 -35.00 13.67 -9.42
CA VAL A 461 -34.42 15.03 -9.35
C VAL A 461 -34.53 15.78 -10.67
N ALA A 462 -35.10 15.16 -11.71
CA ALA A 462 -35.44 15.85 -12.95
C ALA A 462 -36.45 16.97 -12.64
N TYR A 463 -36.24 18.13 -13.28
CA TYR A 463 -37.02 19.36 -13.13
C TYR A 463 -36.97 20.04 -11.76
N GLN A 464 -36.15 19.55 -10.82
CA GLN A 464 -35.84 20.25 -9.57
C GLN A 464 -34.75 21.31 -9.77
N THR A 465 -34.63 22.23 -8.82
CA THR A 465 -33.49 23.15 -8.80
C THR A 465 -32.19 22.36 -8.62
N THR A 466 -31.09 22.83 -9.23
CA THR A 466 -29.78 22.19 -9.12
C THR A 466 -29.31 22.05 -7.66
N THR A 467 -29.69 23.00 -6.80
CA THR A 467 -29.37 22.99 -5.37
C THR A 467 -30.13 21.88 -4.63
N GLU A 468 -31.44 21.77 -4.82
CA GLU A 468 -32.26 20.71 -4.22
C GLU A 468 -31.87 19.33 -4.71
N ALA A 469 -31.64 19.20 -6.02
CA ALA A 469 -31.20 17.95 -6.63
C ALA A 469 -29.87 17.45 -6.04
N LYS A 470 -28.88 18.33 -5.92
CA LYS A 470 -27.59 17.99 -5.28
C LYS A 470 -27.78 17.58 -3.83
N ARG A 471 -28.60 18.30 -3.08
CA ARG A 471 -28.91 17.97 -1.69
C ARG A 471 -29.55 16.59 -1.58
N ALA A 472 -30.61 16.32 -2.34
CA ALA A 472 -31.32 15.05 -2.31
C ALA A 472 -30.44 13.85 -2.70
N LEU A 473 -29.54 14.02 -3.67
CA LEU A 473 -28.61 12.98 -4.09
C LEU A 473 -27.47 12.77 -3.08
N ASN A 474 -26.92 13.85 -2.50
CA ASN A 474 -25.89 13.77 -1.47
C ASN A 474 -26.44 13.17 -0.17
N GLU A 475 -27.70 13.42 0.19
CA GLU A 475 -28.40 12.78 1.32
C GLU A 475 -28.58 11.26 1.13
N LYS A 476 -28.38 10.74 -0.10
CA LYS A 476 -28.31 9.31 -0.42
C LYS A 476 -26.88 8.80 -0.62
N ASP A 477 -25.89 9.57 -0.19
CA ASP A 477 -24.46 9.25 -0.30
C ASP A 477 -23.97 9.01 -1.74
N LEU A 478 -24.60 9.62 -2.76
CA LEU A 478 -24.20 9.51 -4.15
C LEU A 478 -23.17 10.58 -4.55
N ASP A 479 -22.19 10.21 -5.39
CA ASP A 479 -21.17 11.14 -5.88
C ASP A 479 -21.72 11.92 -7.10
N VAL A 480 -22.24 13.13 -6.85
CA VAL A 480 -22.94 13.91 -7.88
C VAL A 480 -21.98 14.70 -8.77
N VAL A 481 -22.07 14.49 -10.09
CA VAL A 481 -21.41 15.30 -11.11
C VAL A 481 -22.44 16.13 -11.86
N THR A 482 -22.28 17.44 -11.83
CA THR A 482 -23.15 18.38 -12.58
C THR A 482 -22.56 18.68 -13.94
N ILE A 483 -23.39 18.56 -14.98
CA ILE A 483 -23.04 18.85 -16.36
C ILE A 483 -23.85 20.09 -16.78
N GLY A 484 -23.13 21.18 -17.08
CA GLY A 484 -23.75 22.48 -17.39
C GLY A 484 -23.81 23.40 -16.18
N SER A 485 -24.35 24.60 -16.40
CA SER A 485 -24.41 25.69 -15.42
C SER A 485 -25.83 26.21 -15.20
N GLY A 486 -26.85 25.46 -15.62
CA GLY A 486 -28.25 25.83 -15.41
C GLY A 486 -28.70 25.67 -13.95
N SER A 487 -29.74 26.43 -13.58
CA SER A 487 -30.35 26.43 -12.25
C SER A 487 -31.36 25.29 -12.03
N THR A 488 -31.74 24.57 -13.09
CA THR A 488 -32.72 23.47 -13.07
C THR A 488 -32.13 22.21 -13.70
N VAL A 489 -32.43 21.04 -13.14
CA VAL A 489 -32.03 19.75 -13.72
C VAL A 489 -32.94 19.39 -14.89
N LEU A 490 -32.35 19.17 -16.06
CA LEU A 490 -33.04 18.72 -17.27
C LEU A 490 -33.14 17.19 -17.31
N LYS A 491 -32.05 16.49 -16.95
CA LYS A 491 -31.96 15.03 -16.99
C LYS A 491 -31.05 14.48 -15.90
N GLN A 492 -31.31 13.23 -15.49
CA GLN A 492 -30.45 12.44 -14.60
C GLN A 492 -29.97 11.16 -15.30
N SER A 493 -28.74 10.74 -15.00
CA SER A 493 -28.10 9.56 -15.62
C SER A 493 -28.69 8.21 -15.22
N VAL A 494 -29.29 8.12 -14.03
CA VAL A 494 -29.95 6.92 -13.51
C VAL A 494 -31.42 7.26 -13.32
N ALA A 495 -32.34 6.41 -13.79
CA ALA A 495 -33.77 6.64 -13.64
C ALA A 495 -34.21 6.58 -12.17
N ALA A 496 -35.21 7.37 -11.81
CA ALA A 496 -35.79 7.36 -10.47
C ALA A 496 -36.28 5.95 -10.09
N GLY A 497 -36.07 5.55 -8.83
CA GLY A 497 -36.44 4.22 -8.31
C GLY A 497 -35.44 3.09 -8.60
N GLN A 498 -34.45 3.30 -9.47
CA GLN A 498 -33.39 2.29 -9.68
C GLN A 498 -32.47 2.19 -8.46
N LYS A 499 -32.06 0.96 -8.15
CA LYS A 499 -31.10 0.70 -7.07
C LYS A 499 -29.69 1.05 -7.53
N VAL A 500 -29.03 1.93 -6.78
CA VAL A 500 -27.67 2.40 -7.03
C VAL A 500 -26.84 2.15 -5.79
N ALA A 501 -25.61 1.65 -5.92
CA ALA A 501 -24.73 1.51 -4.77
C ALA A 501 -24.37 2.88 -4.20
N GLU A 502 -24.32 3.02 -2.88
CA GLU A 502 -23.78 4.22 -2.22
C GLU A 502 -22.38 4.56 -2.77
N HIS A 503 -22.07 5.85 -2.84
CA HIS A 503 -20.86 6.42 -3.47
C HIS A 503 -20.68 6.12 -4.96
N SER A 504 -21.71 5.61 -5.64
CA SER A 504 -21.68 5.57 -7.10
C SER A 504 -21.75 6.97 -7.66
N ARG A 505 -20.98 7.22 -8.72
CA ARG A 505 -21.06 8.46 -9.47
C ARG A 505 -22.38 8.54 -10.23
N VAL A 506 -23.09 9.65 -10.04
CA VAL A 506 -24.32 9.97 -10.78
C VAL A 506 -24.21 11.35 -11.41
N PHE A 507 -24.72 11.47 -12.62
CA PHE A 507 -24.71 12.70 -13.39
C PHE A 507 -26.08 13.37 -13.43
N ILE A 508 -26.10 14.69 -13.30
CA ILE A 508 -27.26 15.55 -13.60
C ILE A 508 -26.86 16.55 -14.69
N LEU A 509 -27.73 16.73 -15.68
CA LEU A 509 -27.57 17.68 -16.78
C LEU A 509 -28.46 18.89 -16.52
N THR A 510 -27.91 20.10 -16.52
CA THR A 510 -28.64 21.32 -16.12
C THR A 510 -28.78 22.36 -17.23
N SER A 511 -27.97 22.28 -18.28
CA SER A 511 -28.09 23.15 -19.45
C SER A 511 -27.46 22.50 -20.69
N ASP A 512 -27.88 22.96 -21.87
CA ASP A 512 -27.13 22.73 -23.11
C ASP A 512 -25.85 23.59 -23.14
N GLY A 513 -24.94 23.31 -24.09
CA GLY A 513 -23.70 24.08 -24.26
C GLY A 513 -22.67 23.88 -23.14
N TRP A 514 -22.69 22.72 -22.49
CA TRP A 514 -21.78 22.37 -21.40
C TRP A 514 -20.34 22.12 -21.88
N LYS A 515 -19.39 22.21 -20.95
CA LYS A 515 -17.96 21.98 -21.19
C LYS A 515 -17.54 20.57 -20.78
N MET A 516 -16.63 19.97 -21.55
CA MET A 516 -16.13 18.62 -21.33
C MET A 516 -15.51 18.47 -19.92
N PRO A 517 -16.00 17.55 -19.07
CA PRO A 517 -15.34 17.28 -17.80
C PRO A 517 -14.00 16.55 -18.02
N ARG A 518 -13.13 16.60 -17.02
CA ARG A 518 -11.97 15.69 -16.96
C ARG A 518 -12.47 14.32 -16.54
N ILE A 519 -12.39 13.35 -17.45
CA ILE A 519 -12.91 11.98 -17.24
C ILE A 519 -11.83 10.98 -16.87
N ILE A 520 -10.56 11.40 -16.82
CA ILE A 520 -9.45 10.51 -16.45
C ILE A 520 -9.71 9.90 -15.06
N GLY A 521 -9.62 8.57 -14.96
CA GLY A 521 -9.95 7.78 -13.77
C GLY A 521 -11.43 7.46 -13.60
N TRP A 522 -12.31 7.81 -14.54
CA TRP A 522 -13.72 7.40 -14.52
C TRP A 522 -13.86 5.97 -15.03
N SER A 523 -14.76 5.18 -14.45
CA SER A 523 -14.99 3.82 -14.95
C SER A 523 -15.65 3.87 -16.33
N LYS A 524 -15.48 2.80 -17.11
CA LYS A 524 -16.19 2.64 -18.39
C LYS A 524 -17.70 2.83 -18.27
N LYS A 525 -18.30 2.35 -17.18
CA LYS A 525 -19.73 2.52 -16.88
C LYS A 525 -20.08 4.00 -16.68
N ASP A 526 -19.24 4.75 -15.97
CA ASP A 526 -19.46 6.18 -15.72
C ASP A 526 -19.36 6.99 -17.01
N VAL A 527 -18.37 6.69 -17.86
CA VAL A 527 -18.21 7.37 -19.16
C VAL A 527 -19.37 7.03 -20.09
N GLN A 528 -19.85 5.79 -20.08
CA GLN A 528 -21.05 5.40 -20.83
C GLN A 528 -22.28 6.17 -20.33
N ALA A 529 -22.52 6.22 -19.02
CA ALA A 529 -23.63 6.96 -18.43
C ALA A 529 -23.56 8.46 -18.78
N PHE A 530 -22.36 9.05 -18.75
CA PHE A 530 -22.10 10.42 -19.18
C PHE A 530 -22.45 10.64 -20.66
N CYS A 531 -21.96 9.78 -21.56
CA CYS A 531 -22.24 9.90 -23.00
C CYS A 531 -23.73 9.69 -23.31
N SER A 532 -24.39 8.73 -22.64
CA SER A 532 -25.83 8.50 -22.77
C SER A 532 -26.65 9.70 -22.30
N LEU A 533 -26.28 10.31 -21.16
CA LEU A 533 -26.99 11.47 -20.62
C LEU A 533 -26.84 12.71 -21.51
N THR A 534 -25.63 12.93 -22.03
CA THR A 534 -25.28 14.13 -22.82
C THR A 534 -25.56 13.99 -24.33
N GLY A 535 -25.78 12.77 -24.81
CA GLY A 535 -25.97 12.48 -26.24
C GLY A 535 -24.68 12.49 -27.06
N MET A 536 -23.51 12.32 -26.44
CA MET A 536 -22.24 12.10 -27.14
C MET A 536 -22.14 10.64 -27.64
N LYS A 537 -21.38 10.42 -28.73
CA LYS A 537 -21.07 9.08 -29.23
C LYS A 537 -19.75 8.60 -28.63
N LEU A 538 -19.78 7.54 -27.83
CA LEU A 538 -18.58 6.93 -27.25
C LEU A 538 -17.93 5.97 -28.25
N GLN A 539 -16.68 6.23 -28.62
CA GLN A 539 -15.78 5.27 -29.26
C GLN A 539 -14.72 4.87 -28.23
N SER A 540 -14.66 3.60 -27.88
CA SER A 540 -13.77 3.17 -26.79
C SER A 540 -13.00 1.91 -27.11
N THR A 541 -11.76 1.86 -26.67
CA THR A 541 -10.91 0.65 -26.63
C THR A 541 -10.58 0.33 -25.18
N GLY A 542 -10.37 -0.97 -24.87
CA GLY A 542 -10.06 -1.43 -23.51
C GLY A 542 -11.25 -1.53 -22.54
N SER A 543 -10.93 -1.78 -21.28
CA SER A 543 -11.88 -2.02 -20.18
C SER A 543 -11.28 -1.58 -18.85
N GLY A 544 -12.04 -0.88 -18.01
CA GLY A 544 -11.56 -0.40 -16.73
C GLY A 544 -11.81 1.09 -16.59
N TYR A 545 -10.74 1.88 -16.41
CA TYR A 545 -10.84 3.32 -16.14
C TYR A 545 -10.26 4.15 -17.29
N ALA A 546 -10.87 5.29 -17.57
CA ALA A 546 -10.44 6.16 -18.67
C ALA A 546 -9.03 6.71 -18.40
N ASP A 547 -8.08 6.43 -19.29
CA ASP A 547 -6.72 6.97 -19.27
C ASP A 547 -6.56 8.15 -20.24
N THR A 548 -7.32 8.15 -21.34
CA THR A 548 -7.30 9.23 -22.33
C THR A 548 -8.69 9.79 -22.61
N GLN A 549 -8.75 11.05 -23.04
CA GLN A 549 -9.97 11.65 -23.60
C GLN A 549 -9.62 12.46 -24.84
N SER A 550 -10.31 12.22 -25.97
CA SER A 550 -10.02 12.93 -27.22
C SER A 550 -10.51 14.38 -27.27
N VAL A 551 -11.43 14.73 -26.38
CA VAL A 551 -11.91 16.11 -26.20
C VAL A 551 -11.30 16.63 -24.91
N SER A 552 -10.48 17.67 -25.00
CA SER A 552 -9.83 18.26 -23.83
C SER A 552 -10.83 18.75 -22.79
N ALA A 553 -10.46 18.68 -21.52
CA ALA A 553 -11.29 19.22 -20.44
C ALA A 553 -11.55 20.72 -20.64
N SER A 554 -12.71 21.19 -20.21
CA SER A 554 -13.18 22.58 -20.35
C SER A 554 -13.48 23.05 -21.79
N THR A 555 -13.35 22.20 -22.80
CA THR A 555 -13.77 22.49 -24.18
C THR A 555 -15.30 22.41 -24.31
N ALA A 556 -15.92 23.36 -25.02
CA ALA A 556 -17.36 23.31 -25.30
C ALA A 556 -17.70 22.10 -26.19
N VAL A 557 -18.75 21.36 -25.85
CA VAL A 557 -19.13 20.12 -26.55
C VAL A 557 -20.45 20.28 -27.27
N LYS A 558 -20.54 19.71 -28.48
CA LYS A 558 -21.79 19.63 -29.25
C LYS A 558 -22.45 18.25 -29.09
N LYS A 559 -23.78 18.23 -29.10
CA LYS A 559 -24.57 16.99 -29.12
C LYS A 559 -24.16 16.14 -30.33
N GLY A 560 -23.96 14.83 -30.13
CA GLY A 560 -23.53 13.90 -31.18
C GLY A 560 -22.03 13.89 -31.50
N GLN A 561 -21.22 14.75 -30.87
CA GLN A 561 -19.76 14.71 -31.01
C GLN A 561 -19.19 13.37 -30.53
N VAL A 562 -18.19 12.86 -31.24
CA VAL A 562 -17.53 11.60 -30.91
C VAL A 562 -16.49 11.84 -29.82
N LEU A 563 -16.60 11.09 -28.73
CA LEU A 563 -15.61 11.02 -27.67
C LEU A 563 -14.83 9.70 -27.83
N LYS A 564 -13.54 9.79 -28.15
CA LYS A 564 -12.63 8.63 -28.14
C LYS A 564 -11.96 8.52 -26.78
N VAL A 565 -12.07 7.35 -26.16
CA VAL A 565 -11.53 7.07 -24.82
C VAL A 565 -10.81 5.72 -24.84
N ASN A 566 -9.55 5.72 -24.42
CA ASN A 566 -8.86 4.47 -24.09
C ASN A 566 -9.10 4.20 -22.60
N PHE A 567 -9.58 3.00 -22.30
CA PHE A 567 -9.74 2.49 -20.95
C PHE A 567 -8.62 1.52 -20.63
N GLU A 568 -7.92 1.74 -19.52
CA GLU A 568 -6.90 0.84 -18.98
C GLU A 568 -7.47 -0.18 -18.00
#